data_AF-A0A8T3TM70-F1
#
_entry.id   AF-A0A8T3TM70-F1
#
_cell.length_a   1.000
_cell.length_b   1.000
_cell.length_c   1.000
_cell.angle_alpha   90.00
_cell.angle_beta   90.00
_cell.angle_gamma   90.00
#
_symmetry.space_group_name_H-M   'P 1'
#
loop_
_entity.id
_entity.type
_entity.pdbx_description
1 polymer ?
#
loop_
_entity_poly.entity_id
_entity_poly.type
_entity_poly.pdbx_seq_one_letter_code
_entity_poly.pdbx_strand_id
1 'polypeptide(L)' 'MIKVTQIRSVIGHRAAARGTIRALGLHRINQTVEIADTPENRGMLRRVAFLLAVEEPAGAAGASAKEEETT' A
#
# COMPACT_ATOMS: atom_id res chain seq x y z
N MET A 1 12.25 -0.85 -0.77
CA MET A 1 11.44 -2.08 -0.64
C MET A 1 10.41 -1.80 0.44
N ILE A 2 9.13 -1.83 0.14
CA ILE A 2 8.06 -1.64 1.13
C ILE A 2 7.58 -3.02 1.55
N LYS A 3 7.48 -3.26 2.85
CA LYS A 3 6.87 -4.47 3.39
C LYS A 3 5.39 -4.23 3.60
N VAL A 4 4.58 -5.13 3.08
CA VAL A 4 3.12 -5.01 3.13
C VAL A 4 2.56 -6.29 3.72
N THR A 5 1.81 -6.14 4.82
CA THR A 5 1.19 -7.26 5.52
C THR A 5 -0.33 -7.10 5.50
N GLN A 6 -1.05 -8.15 5.11
CA GLN A 6 -2.51 -8.14 5.17
C GLN A 6 -3.00 -8.36 6.60
N ILE A 7 -3.53 -7.32 7.26
CA ILE A 7 -4.04 -7.42 8.64
C ILE A 7 -5.53 -7.75 8.71
N ARG A 8 -6.29 -7.47 7.64
CA ARG A 8 -7.74 -7.70 7.59
C ARG A 8 -8.16 -8.48 6.37
N SER A 9 -9.24 -9.23 6.51
CA SER A 9 -9.84 -10.00 5.41
C SER A 9 -10.35 -9.07 4.30
N VAL A 10 -10.30 -9.54 3.05
CA VAL A 10 -10.90 -8.86 1.88
C VAL A 10 -12.38 -9.19 1.68
N ILE A 11 -12.93 -10.11 2.46
CA ILE A 11 -14.32 -10.56 2.34
C ILE A 11 -15.25 -9.39 2.67
N GLY A 12 -16.28 -9.16 1.85
CA GLY A 12 -17.23 -8.05 2.03
C GLY A 12 -16.74 -6.70 1.47
N HIS A 13 -15.50 -6.60 1.00
CA HIS A 13 -14.99 -5.39 0.36
C HIS A 13 -15.24 -5.36 -1.16
N ARG A 14 -15.24 -4.16 -1.74
CA ARG A 14 -15.46 -3.92 -3.18
C ARG A 14 -14.53 -4.77 -4.04
N ALA A 15 -15.02 -5.21 -5.19
CA ALA A 15 -14.25 -6.03 -6.15
C ALA A 15 -12.91 -5.39 -6.55
N ALA A 16 -12.86 -4.06 -6.64
CA ALA A 16 -11.62 -3.32 -6.91
C ALA A 16 -10.55 -3.52 -5.83
N ALA A 17 -10.91 -3.42 -4.55
CA ALA A 17 -9.97 -3.61 -3.44
C ALA A 17 -9.45 -5.06 -3.39
N ARG A 18 -10.34 -6.03 -3.61
CA ARG A 18 -9.98 -7.45 -3.77
C ARG A 18 -9.01 -7.68 -4.94
N GLY A 19 -9.25 -7.04 -6.07
CA GLY A 19 -8.39 -7.11 -7.24
C GLY A 19 -6.99 -6.56 -6.95
N THR A 20 -6.91 -5.39 -6.30
CA THR A 20 -5.65 -4.78 -5.88
C THR A 20 -4.87 -5.69 -4.94
N ILE A 21 -5.51 -6.26 -3.91
CA ILE A 21 -4.83 -7.14 -2.95
C ILE A 21 -4.29 -8.41 -3.63
N ARG A 22 -5.07 -9.00 -4.55
CA ARG A 22 -4.60 -10.13 -5.37
C ARG A 22 -3.45 -9.75 -6.29
N ALA A 23 -3.49 -8.56 -6.91
CA ALA A 23 -2.43 -8.06 -7.77
C ALA A 23 -1.12 -7.80 -7.00
N LEU A 24 -1.22 -7.41 -5.73
CA LEU A 24 -0.07 -7.27 -4.82
C LEU A 24 0.46 -8.63 -4.31
N GLY A 25 -0.16 -9.77 -4.68
CA GLY A 25 0.28 -11.11 -4.29
C GLY A 25 -0.15 -11.55 -2.89
N LEU A 26 -1.08 -10.84 -2.27
CA LEU A 26 -1.62 -11.15 -0.95
C LEU A 26 -2.86 -12.05 -1.08
N HIS A 27 -2.75 -13.28 -0.60
CA HIS A 27 -3.81 -14.30 -0.67
C HIS A 27 -4.35 -14.68 0.72
N ARG A 28 -3.56 -14.48 1.79
CA ARG A 28 -3.90 -14.89 3.16
C ARG A 28 -3.67 -13.75 4.16
N ILE A 29 -4.47 -13.77 5.23
CA ILE A 29 -4.27 -12.87 6.38
C ILE A 29 -2.91 -13.17 7.02
N ASN A 30 -2.23 -12.12 7.47
CA ASN A 30 -0.85 -12.12 8.00
C ASN A 30 0.22 -12.56 7.00
N GLN A 31 -0.10 -12.63 5.70
CA GLN A 31 0.91 -12.77 4.68
C GLN A 31 1.62 -11.43 4.48
N THR A 32 2.95 -11.48 4.47
CA THR A 32 3.81 -10.34 4.15
C THR A 32 4.42 -10.52 2.78
N VAL A 33 4.41 -9.45 1.98
CA VAL A 33 5.05 -9.39 0.65
C VAL A 33 5.91 -8.14 0.58
N GLU A 34 7.08 -8.28 -0.03
CA GLU A 34 7.99 -7.16 -0.29
C GLU A 34 7.73 -6.63 -1.70
N ILE A 35 7.52 -5.32 -1.79
CA ILE A 35 7.14 -4.64 -3.03
C ILE A 35 8.13 -3.49 -3.31
N ALA A 36 8.43 -3.24 -4.58
CA ALA A 36 9.24 -2.10 -4.97
C ALA A 36 8.53 -0.77 -4.63
N ASP A 37 9.29 0.21 -4.15
CA ASP A 37 8.75 1.55 -3.89
C ASP A 37 8.65 2.33 -5.20
N THR A 38 7.53 2.16 -5.90
CA THR A 38 7.17 2.95 -7.08
C THR A 38 5.94 3.82 -6.77
N PRO A 39 5.78 4.98 -7.43
CA PRO A 39 4.60 5.82 -7.23
C PRO A 39 3.30 5.09 -7.59
N GLU A 40 3.31 4.15 -8.54
CA GLU A 40 2.12 3.36 -8.87
C GLU A 40 1.75 2.41 -7.72
N ASN A 41 2.72 1.69 -7.17
CA ASN A 41 2.51 0.79 -6.04
C ASN A 41 2.01 1.56 -4.81
N ARG A 42 2.56 2.75 -4.57
CA ARG A 42 2.10 3.64 -3.49
C ARG A 42 0.66 4.11 -3.71
N GLY A 43 0.28 4.41 -4.95
CA GLY A 43 -1.10 4.70 -5.33
C GLY A 43 -2.06 3.53 -5.06
N MET A 44 -1.66 2.31 -5.43
CA MET A 44 -2.41 1.09 -5.14
C MET A 44 -2.56 0.87 -3.63
N LEU A 45 -1.47 1.00 -2.87
CA LEU A 45 -1.45 0.86 -1.41
C LEU A 45 -2.39 1.85 -0.72
N ARG A 46 -2.39 3.13 -1.12
CA ARG A 46 -3.30 4.16 -0.57
C ARG A 46 -4.77 3.77 -0.71
N ARG A 47 -5.15 3.13 -1.83
CA ARG A 47 -6.53 2.71 -2.08
C ARG A 47 -6.99 1.59 -1.14
N VAL A 48 -6.07 0.74 -0.67
CA VAL A 48 -6.36 -0.42 0.19
C VAL A 48 -5.70 -0.32 1.57
N ALA A 49 -5.25 0.87 1.98
CA ALA A 49 -4.52 1.10 3.22
C ALA A 49 -5.28 0.66 4.48
N PHE A 50 -6.61 0.63 4.44
CA PHE A 50 -7.44 0.16 5.56
C PHE A 50 -7.43 -1.36 5.78
N LEU A 51 -6.87 -2.14 4.85
CA LEU A 51 -6.75 -3.60 4.94
C LEU A 51 -5.31 -4.08 5.18
N LEU A 52 -4.35 -3.18 5.05
CA LEU A 52 -2.93 -3.49 4.99
C LEU A 52 -2.17 -2.73 6.08
N ALA A 53 -1.20 -3.39 6.68
CA ALA A 53 -0.13 -2.74 7.43
C ALA A 53 1.05 -2.56 6.48
N VAL A 54 1.50 -1.32 6.35
CA VAL A 54 2.64 -0.95 5.49
C VAL A 54 3.80 -0.60 6.40
N GLU A 55 4.90 -1.33 6.26
CA GLU A 55 6.17 -1.06 6.90
C GLU A 55 7.14 -0.52 5.84
N GLU A 56 7.37 0.79 5.90
CA GLU A 56 8.43 1.43 5.12
C GLU A 56 9.76 1.27 5.88
N PRO A 57 10.80 0.64 5.30
CA PRO A 57 12.11 0.65 5.91
C PRO A 57 12.63 2.08 5.86
N ALA A 58 12.86 2.65 7.04
CA ALA A 58 13.43 3.97 7.23
C ALA A 58 14.68 4.16 6.37
N GLY A 59 14.59 5.01 5.34
CA GLY A 59 15.73 5.32 4.49
C GLY A 59 15.42 5.73 3.06
N ALA A 60 14.55 6.73 2.86
CA ALA A 60 14.64 7.68 1.74
C ALA A 60 13.61 8.81 1.95
N ALA A 61 14.09 9.99 2.29
CA ALA A 61 13.35 11.22 2.11
C ALA A 61 13.07 11.44 0.61
N GLY A 62 11.84 11.83 0.24
CA GLY A 62 11.57 12.38 -1.10
C GLY A 62 10.15 12.25 -1.67
N ALA A 63 9.36 13.32 -1.49
CA ALA A 63 8.43 13.92 -2.45
C ALA A 63 7.11 13.23 -2.90
N SER A 64 6.01 13.62 -2.26
CA SER A 64 5.12 14.63 -2.86
C SER A 64 4.88 15.67 -1.77
N ALA A 65 5.65 16.75 -1.79
CA ALA A 65 5.17 18.05 -2.30
C ALA A 65 4.04 18.63 -1.44
N LYS A 66 4.44 19.23 -0.31
CA LYS A 66 3.80 20.41 0.27
C LYS A 66 4.90 21.46 0.42
N GLU A 67 5.09 22.24 -0.63
CA GLU A 67 5.62 23.62 -0.62
C GLU A 67 4.63 24.34 -1.56
N GLU A 68 3.70 25.16 -1.06
CA GLU A 68 3.87 26.54 -0.58
C GLU A 68 3.97 27.53 -1.75
N GLU A 69 2.92 28.34 -1.97
CA GLU A 69 3.12 29.75 -2.31
C GLU A 69 1.86 30.58 -2.01
N THR A 70 2.05 31.50 -1.07
CA THR A 70 1.42 32.81 -0.87
C THR A 70 0.97 33.50 -2.16
N THR A 71 -0.31 33.89 -2.24
CA THR A 71 -0.82 35.22 -2.70
C THR A 71 -2.32 35.29 -2.44
#